data_AF-A0A5J4R7H7-F1
#
_entry.id   AF-A0A5J4R7H7-F1
#
_cell.length_a   1.000
_cell.length_b   1.000
_cell.length_c   1.000
_cell.angle_alpha   90.00
_cell.angle_beta   90.00
_cell.angle_gamma   90.00
#
_symmetry.space_group_name_H-M   'P 1'
#
loop_
_entity.id
_entity.type
_entity.pdbx_description
1 polymer ?
#
loop_
_entity_poly.entity_id
_entity_poly.type
_entity_poly.pdbx_seq_one_letter_code
_entity_poly.pdbx_strand_id
1 'polypeptide(L)'
;MNKEDLIFEITMKVIERIFTSRISVEEIQDLVETELMKNCPEVAKKYIIYREWRNIEREKKTQMKQVMDGIVAIDKNDVNLNNANMSSYTPAGQMMTFASEITKDYTYKYLLPQKYAEAHRLGDIHIHDLDYYPTKTTTYIQYDLGELFENGFHTKNGSIRAPAKHTKLRYAGNYCFSDQSKRTTRWTVYPCIRLFHGKRSTQNLFETPDHFSGILHNHEPD
;
A
#
# COMPACT_ATOMS: atom_id res chain seq x y z
N MET A 1 -53.94 17.64 -15.90
CA MET A 1 -53.30 17.21 -14.64
C MET A 1 -52.29 18.26 -14.28
N ASN A 2 -52.39 18.85 -13.09
CA ASN A 2 -51.46 19.90 -12.68
C ASN A 2 -50.08 19.27 -12.40
N LYS A 3 -48.99 20.03 -12.54
CA LYS A 3 -47.63 19.48 -12.30
C LYS A 3 -47.47 18.99 -10.86
N GLU A 4 -48.15 19.63 -9.91
CA GLU A 4 -48.14 19.24 -8.50
C GLU A 4 -48.83 17.89 -8.27
N ASP A 5 -49.95 17.64 -8.96
CA ASP A 5 -50.67 16.36 -8.85
C ASP A 5 -49.81 15.18 -9.33
N LEU A 6 -49.06 15.39 -10.42
CA LEU A 6 -48.17 14.37 -10.98
C LEU A 6 -46.98 14.08 -10.05
N ILE A 7 -46.40 15.12 -9.41
CA ILE A 7 -45.33 14.94 -8.43
C ILE A 7 -45.84 14.16 -7.21
N PHE A 8 -47.05 14.50 -6.74
CA PHE A 8 -47.68 13.81 -5.62
C PHE A 8 -47.93 12.34 -5.93
N GLU A 9 -48.45 12.04 -7.13
CA GLU A 9 -48.71 10.68 -7.59
C GLU A 9 -47.42 9.84 -7.65
N ILE A 10 -46.34 10.38 -8.24
CA ILE A 10 -45.05 9.69 -8.31
C ILE A 10 -44.48 9.46 -6.91
N THR A 11 -44.61 10.44 -6.01
CA THR A 11 -44.12 10.32 -4.63
C THR A 11 -44.84 9.21 -3.87
N MET A 12 -46.17 9.15 -4.00
CA MET A 12 -46.98 8.09 -3.38
C MET A 12 -46.60 6.70 -3.91
N LYS A 13 -46.40 6.55 -5.22
CA LYS A 13 -45.95 5.28 -5.83
C LYS A 13 -44.58 4.82 -5.33
N VAL A 14 -43.69 5.75 -5.03
CA VAL A 14 -42.38 5.44 -4.43
C VAL A 14 -42.55 4.98 -2.98
N ILE A 15 -43.35 5.70 -2.18
CA ILE A 15 -43.61 5.36 -0.77
C ILE A 15 -44.24 3.98 -0.64
N GLU A 16 -45.21 3.65 -1.51
CA GLU A 16 -45.88 2.34 -1.51
C GLU A 16 -44.94 1.16 -1.77
N ARG A 17 -43.78 1.40 -2.40
CA ARG A 17 -42.78 0.35 -2.65
C ARG A 17 -41.77 0.18 -1.53
N ILE A 18 -41.82 1.02 -0.51
CA ILE A 18 -40.93 0.93 0.66
C ILE A 18 -41.60 0.01 1.68
N PHE A 19 -41.23 -1.28 1.64
CA PHE A 19 -41.80 -2.30 2.54
C PHE A 19 -40.92 -2.57 3.78
N THR A 20 -39.67 -2.12 3.78
CA THR A 20 -38.69 -2.38 4.84
C THR A 20 -38.48 -1.18 5.76
N SER A 21 -38.23 -1.44 7.05
CA SER A 21 -37.93 -0.41 8.05
C SER A 21 -36.54 0.21 7.90
N ARG A 22 -35.65 -0.43 7.15
CA ARG A 22 -34.34 0.08 6.75
C ARG A 22 -34.25 0.00 5.23
N ILE A 23 -33.97 1.15 4.63
CA ILE A 23 -33.73 1.31 3.21
C ILE A 23 -32.54 2.25 3.05
N SER A 24 -31.64 1.93 2.12
CA SER A 24 -30.50 2.76 1.78
C SER A 24 -30.93 3.96 0.92
N VAL A 25 -30.10 5.00 0.88
CA VAL A 25 -30.39 6.19 0.07
C VAL A 25 -30.37 5.82 -1.42
N GLU A 26 -29.52 4.87 -1.80
CA GLU A 26 -29.33 4.34 -3.14
C GLU A 26 -30.59 3.59 -3.62
N GLU A 27 -31.18 2.75 -2.77
CA GLU A 27 -32.43 2.05 -3.07
C GLU A 27 -33.61 3.02 -3.26
N ILE A 28 -33.69 4.08 -2.45
CA ILE A 28 -34.70 5.14 -2.65
C ILE A 28 -34.49 5.82 -4.01
N GLN A 29 -33.24 6.13 -4.37
CA GLN A 29 -32.91 6.76 -5.66
C GLN A 29 -33.30 5.87 -6.84
N ASP A 30 -33.07 4.56 -6.76
CA ASP A 30 -33.42 3.59 -7.80
C ASP A 30 -34.95 3.47 -7.99
N LEU A 31 -35.70 3.53 -6.89
CA LEU A 31 -37.17 3.56 -6.93
C LEU A 31 -37.70 4.84 -7.60
N VAL A 32 -37.11 5.99 -7.26
CA VAL A 32 -37.45 7.29 -7.87
C VAL A 32 -37.14 7.27 -9.37
N GLU A 33 -35.98 6.76 -9.77
CA GLU A 33 -35.58 6.64 -11.17
C GLU A 33 -36.56 5.75 -11.95
N THR A 34 -36.92 4.60 -11.38
CA THR A 34 -37.86 3.65 -12.00
C THR A 34 -39.23 4.28 -12.25
N GLU A 35 -39.75 5.03 -11.28
CA GLU A 35 -41.04 5.70 -11.44
C GLU A 35 -40.99 6.93 -12.36
N LEU A 36 -39.89 7.69 -12.32
CA LEU A 36 -39.68 8.78 -13.27
C LEU A 36 -39.54 8.26 -14.70
N MET A 37 -38.88 7.12 -14.93
CA MET A 37 -38.72 6.54 -16.27
C MET A 37 -40.05 6.11 -16.91
N LYS A 38 -41.03 5.70 -16.10
CA LYS A 38 -42.37 5.30 -16.58
C LYS A 38 -43.26 6.48 -16.92
N ASN A 39 -43.20 7.54 -16.10
CA ASN A 39 -44.13 8.67 -16.20
C ASN A 39 -43.55 9.86 -16.99
N CYS A 40 -42.25 10.16 -16.83
CA CYS A 40 -41.57 11.32 -17.41
C CYS A 40 -40.10 11.00 -17.78
N PRO A 41 -39.85 10.35 -18.91
CA PRO A 41 -38.50 9.93 -19.32
C PRO A 41 -37.50 11.10 -19.45
N GLU A 42 -37.94 12.32 -19.79
CA GLU A 42 -37.03 13.46 -19.91
C GLU A 42 -36.53 13.95 -18.54
N VAL A 43 -37.40 13.93 -17.52
CA VAL A 43 -37.04 14.27 -16.14
C VAL A 43 -36.15 13.18 -15.55
N ALA A 44 -36.47 11.90 -15.81
CA ALA A 44 -35.67 10.76 -15.36
C ALA A 44 -34.20 10.86 -15.84
N LYS A 45 -33.98 11.16 -17.13
CA LYS A 45 -32.62 11.35 -17.67
C LYS A 45 -31.86 12.45 -16.95
N LYS A 46 -32.51 13.59 -16.67
CA LYS A 46 -31.89 14.70 -15.92
C LYS A 46 -31.57 14.30 -14.48
N TYR A 47 -32.45 13.54 -13.84
CA TYR A 47 -32.25 13.00 -12.50
C TYR A 47 -31.04 12.05 -12.43
N ILE A 48 -30.92 11.11 -13.39
CA ILE A 48 -29.81 10.16 -13.49
C ILE A 48 -28.47 10.90 -13.64
N ILE A 49 -28.40 11.85 -14.58
CA ILE A 49 -27.19 12.64 -14.82
C ILE A 49 -26.82 13.46 -13.57
N TYR A 50 -27.81 14.06 -12.91
CA TYR A 50 -27.59 14.81 -11.68
C TYR A 50 -27.07 13.92 -10.54
N ARG A 51 -27.65 12.73 -10.36
CA ARG A 51 -27.21 11.72 -9.37
C ARG A 51 -25.74 11.33 -9.61
N GLU A 52 -25.39 11.01 -10.85
CA GLU A 52 -24.02 10.64 -11.23
C GLU A 52 -23.04 11.78 -10.97
N TRP A 53 -23.39 13.00 -11.37
CA TRP A 53 -22.59 14.18 -11.07
C TRP A 53 -22.38 14.37 -9.56
N ARG A 54 -23.42 14.15 -8.74
CA ARG A 54 -23.31 14.25 -7.27
C ARG A 54 -22.46 13.13 -6.66
N ASN A 55 -22.49 11.91 -7.21
CA ASN A 55 -21.62 10.81 -6.81
C ASN A 55 -20.16 11.16 -7.06
N ILE A 56 -19.84 11.57 -8.29
CA ILE A 56 -18.51 12.03 -8.70
C ILE A 56 -18.04 13.19 -7.81
N GLU A 57 -18.92 14.14 -7.47
CA GLU A 57 -18.55 15.28 -6.64
C GLU A 57 -18.29 14.90 -5.18
N ARG A 58 -18.94 13.86 -4.65
CA ARG A 58 -18.60 13.27 -3.35
C ARG A 58 -17.26 12.54 -3.39
N GLU A 59 -17.01 11.80 -4.46
CA GLU A 59 -15.72 11.11 -4.66
C GLU A 59 -14.57 12.09 -4.82
N LYS A 60 -14.76 13.20 -5.54
CA LYS A 60 -13.78 14.30 -5.64
C LYS A 60 -13.49 14.99 -4.30
N LYS A 61 -14.40 14.91 -3.33
CA LYS A 61 -14.18 15.43 -1.97
C LYS A 61 -13.50 14.42 -1.06
N THR A 62 -13.19 13.22 -1.54
CA THR A 62 -12.39 12.29 -0.75
C THR A 62 -11.00 12.89 -0.56
N GLN A 63 -10.52 12.85 0.69
CA GLN A 63 -9.17 13.25 1.06
C GLN A 63 -8.11 12.60 0.15
N MET A 64 -8.37 11.36 -0.27
CA MET A 64 -7.50 10.62 -1.17
C MET A 64 -7.34 11.30 -2.54
N LYS A 65 -8.43 11.74 -3.16
CA LYS A 65 -8.36 12.43 -4.46
C LYS A 65 -7.52 13.71 -4.38
N GLN A 66 -7.62 14.45 -3.28
CA GLN A 66 -6.81 15.65 -3.06
C GLN A 66 -5.31 15.33 -2.91
N VAL A 67 -4.98 14.26 -2.19
CA VAL A 67 -3.60 13.76 -2.08
C VAL A 67 -3.07 13.36 -3.46
N MET A 68 -3.87 12.63 -4.24
CA MET A 68 -3.50 12.20 -5.59
C MET A 68 -3.30 13.36 -6.58
N ASP A 69 -4.21 14.33 -6.57
CA ASP A 69 -4.06 15.56 -7.36
C ASP A 69 -2.79 16.31 -6.95
N GLY A 70 -2.48 16.35 -5.65
CA GLY A 70 -1.23 16.91 -5.13
C GLY A 70 0.01 16.24 -5.73
N ILE A 71 0.00 14.91 -5.89
CA ILE A 71 1.11 14.15 -6.50
C ILE A 71 1.24 14.45 -8.00
N VAL A 72 0.12 14.60 -8.72
CA VAL A 72 0.13 14.98 -10.14
C VAL A 72 0.60 16.42 -10.34
N ALA A 73 0.17 17.31 -9.45
CA ALA A 73 0.42 18.75 -9.53
C ALA A 73 1.78 19.16 -8.96
N ILE A 74 2.64 18.23 -8.53
CA ILE A 74 3.96 18.54 -7.98
C ILE A 74 4.75 19.35 -9.02
N ASP A 75 4.81 20.66 -8.79
CA ASP A 75 5.68 21.58 -9.49
C ASP A 75 7.04 21.66 -8.75
N LYS A 76 8.08 22.11 -9.45
CA LYS A 76 9.52 21.93 -9.15
C LYS A 76 10.04 22.35 -7.75
N ASN A 77 9.20 22.85 -6.84
CA ASN A 77 9.61 23.45 -5.56
C ASN A 77 9.00 22.82 -4.30
N ASP A 78 8.18 21.78 -4.40
CA ASP A 78 7.57 21.18 -3.20
C ASP A 78 8.51 20.14 -2.55
N VAL A 79 9.09 20.51 -1.40
CA VAL A 79 10.20 19.83 -0.72
C VAL A 79 9.76 18.58 0.06
N ASN A 80 8.72 17.88 -0.40
CA ASN A 80 8.27 16.62 0.21
C ASN A 80 9.11 15.44 -0.28
N LEU A 81 10.36 15.41 0.18
CA LEU A 81 11.33 14.33 0.01
C LEU A 81 11.10 13.21 1.04
N ASN A 82 9.90 12.63 1.09
CA ASN A 82 9.61 11.53 2.04
C ASN A 82 10.48 10.27 1.79
N ASN A 83 11.09 10.15 0.61
CA ASN A 83 12.10 9.15 0.32
C ASN A 83 13.42 9.83 -0.10
N ALA A 84 14.44 9.80 0.76
CA ALA A 84 15.75 10.36 0.47
C ALA A 84 16.49 9.65 -0.70
N ASN A 85 16.06 8.44 -1.08
CA ASN A 85 16.72 7.61 -2.09
C ASN A 85 16.06 7.70 -3.48
N MET A 86 14.80 8.14 -3.59
CA MET A 86 14.10 8.29 -4.85
C MET A 86 13.37 9.63 -4.93
N SER A 87 13.71 10.41 -5.95
CA SER A 87 13.04 11.67 -6.26
C SER A 87 11.60 11.42 -6.69
N SER A 88 10.66 12.04 -5.98
CA SER A 88 9.22 12.07 -6.28
C SER A 88 8.89 12.70 -7.64
N TYR A 89 9.86 13.33 -8.31
CA TYR A 89 9.71 13.90 -9.65
C TYR A 89 9.94 12.89 -10.78
N THR A 90 10.61 11.77 -10.51
CA THR A 90 10.80 10.74 -11.53
C THR A 90 9.50 9.99 -11.75
N PRO A 91 9.18 9.51 -12.98
CA PRO A 91 7.98 8.70 -13.20
C PRO A 91 7.87 7.50 -12.23
N ALA A 92 9.00 6.88 -11.91
CA ALA A 92 9.07 5.79 -10.92
C ALA A 92 8.78 6.27 -9.49
N GLY A 93 9.32 7.43 -9.09
CA GLY A 93 9.07 8.04 -7.79
C GLY A 93 7.62 8.52 -7.61
N GLN A 94 7.03 9.12 -8.65
CA GLN A 94 5.60 9.47 -8.65
C GLN A 94 4.75 8.22 -8.45
N MET A 95 4.99 7.16 -9.26
CA MET A 95 4.26 5.89 -9.13
C MET A 95 4.42 5.27 -7.74
N MET A 96 5.61 5.33 -7.15
CA MET A 96 5.84 4.86 -5.78
C MET A 96 5.08 5.71 -4.76
N THR A 97 5.01 7.03 -4.95
CA THR A 97 4.26 7.93 -4.06
C THR A 97 2.75 7.65 -4.13
N PHE A 98 2.21 7.44 -5.34
CA PHE A 98 0.84 6.97 -5.55
C PHE A 98 0.57 5.68 -4.78
N ALA A 99 1.42 4.67 -4.99
CA ALA A 99 1.28 3.39 -4.31
C ALA A 99 1.34 3.54 -2.79
N SER A 100 2.29 4.31 -2.26
CA SER A 100 2.51 4.51 -0.83
C SER A 100 1.31 5.18 -0.14
N GLU A 101 0.74 6.23 -0.74
CA GLU A 101 -0.40 6.93 -0.15
C GLU A 101 -1.68 6.08 -0.19
N ILE A 102 -1.90 5.33 -1.27
CA ILE A 102 -3.04 4.40 -1.39
C ILE A 102 -2.93 3.29 -0.34
N THR A 103 -1.74 2.67 -0.19
CA THR A 103 -1.57 1.55 0.73
C THR A 103 -1.64 1.98 2.19
N LYS A 104 -1.15 3.17 2.56
CA LYS A 104 -1.33 3.73 3.92
C LYS A 104 -2.81 3.90 4.25
N ASP A 105 -3.59 4.52 3.37
CA ASP A 105 -5.02 4.73 3.58
C ASP A 105 -5.79 3.41 3.69
N TYR A 106 -5.48 2.44 2.84
CA TYR A 106 -6.03 1.10 2.93
C TYR A 106 -5.69 0.44 4.28
N THR A 107 -4.44 0.56 4.70
CA THR A 107 -3.96 -0.01 5.97
C THR A 107 -4.69 0.58 7.17
N TYR A 108 -4.87 1.91 7.21
CA TYR A 108 -5.61 2.58 8.27
C TYR A 108 -7.09 2.18 8.33
N LYS A 109 -7.73 2.02 7.17
CA LYS A 109 -9.18 1.74 7.10
C LYS A 109 -9.53 0.29 7.38
N TYR A 110 -8.67 -0.64 6.97
CA TYR A 110 -9.06 -2.05 6.88
C TYR A 110 -8.13 -3.03 7.61
N LEU A 111 -6.88 -2.67 7.84
CA LEU A 111 -5.88 -3.61 8.38
C LEU A 111 -5.44 -3.30 9.80
N LEU A 112 -5.41 -2.02 10.19
CA LEU A 112 -5.03 -1.62 11.54
C LEU A 112 -6.25 -1.51 12.46
N PRO A 113 -6.17 -2.09 13.67
CA PRO A 113 -7.11 -1.77 14.74
C PRO A 113 -7.11 -0.26 15.03
N GLN A 114 -8.31 0.31 15.20
CA GLN A 114 -8.51 1.75 15.38
C GLN A 114 -7.59 2.37 16.44
N LYS A 115 -7.41 1.71 17.59
CA LYS A 115 -6.53 2.19 18.67
C LYS A 115 -5.08 2.46 18.22
N TYR A 116 -4.53 1.62 17.35
CA TYR A 116 -3.14 1.77 16.88
C TYR A 116 -3.05 2.76 15.73
N ALA A 117 -4.08 2.83 14.88
CA ALA A 117 -4.20 3.83 13.83
C ALA A 117 -4.26 5.25 14.41
N GLU A 118 -5.03 5.46 15.48
CA GLU A 118 -5.14 6.74 16.19
C GLU A 118 -3.83 7.11 16.88
N ALA A 119 -3.25 6.22 17.67
CA ALA A 119 -1.96 6.44 18.32
C ALA A 119 -0.85 6.79 17.30
N HIS A 120 -0.86 6.15 16.13
CA HIS A 120 0.09 6.48 15.06
C HIS A 120 -0.14 7.88 14.46
N ARG A 121 -1.40 8.27 14.24
CA ARG A 121 -1.76 9.57 13.67
C ARG A 121 -1.53 10.73 14.65
N LEU A 122 -1.69 10.48 15.94
CA LEU A 122 -1.42 11.46 17.02
C LEU A 122 0.08 11.58 17.32
N GLY A 123 0.90 10.65 16.84
CA GLY A 123 2.34 10.63 17.07
C GLY A 123 2.76 9.94 18.38
N ASP A 124 1.83 9.29 19.08
CA ASP A 124 2.12 8.52 20.30
C ASP A 124 2.98 7.29 19.99
N ILE A 125 2.81 6.70 18.81
CA ILE A 125 3.63 5.61 18.29
C ILE A 125 4.03 5.88 16.84
N HIS A 126 5.09 5.22 16.37
CA HIS A 126 5.49 5.22 14.97
C HIS A 126 5.47 3.78 14.42
N ILE A 127 4.72 3.55 13.35
CA ILE A 127 4.62 2.25 12.67
C ILE A 127 5.51 2.33 11.44
N HIS A 128 6.61 1.58 11.48
CA HIS A 128 7.58 1.55 10.38
C HIS A 128 7.00 0.91 9.12
N ASP A 129 7.36 1.46 7.97
CA ASP A 129 7.03 0.97 6.62
C ASP A 129 5.53 0.66 6.45
N LEU A 130 4.68 1.54 6.99
CA LEU A 130 3.22 1.39 7.02
C LEU A 130 2.60 1.18 5.62
N ASP A 131 3.18 1.80 4.60
CA ASP A 131 2.82 1.63 3.19
C ASP A 131 3.08 0.22 2.63
N TYR A 132 3.99 -0.53 3.24
CA TYR A 132 4.27 -1.92 2.88
C TYR A 132 3.51 -2.93 3.74
N TYR A 133 2.84 -2.50 4.80
CA TYR A 133 2.08 -3.36 5.72
C TYR A 133 1.13 -4.37 5.00
N PRO A 134 0.35 -3.98 3.97
CA PRO A 134 -0.52 -4.92 3.26
C PRO A 134 0.23 -6.05 2.54
N THR A 135 1.48 -5.81 2.15
CA THR A 135 2.28 -6.74 1.37
C THR A 135 2.88 -7.86 2.23
N LYS A 136 2.87 -7.71 3.56
CA LYS A 136 3.47 -8.64 4.54
C LYS A 136 4.94 -8.95 4.24
N THR A 137 5.64 -7.98 3.65
CA THR A 137 7.07 -8.06 3.38
C THR A 137 7.86 -7.89 4.67
N THR A 138 9.06 -8.44 4.68
CA THR A 138 9.97 -8.32 5.84
C THR A 138 10.74 -7.00 5.77
N THR A 139 11.10 -6.41 6.91
CA THR A 139 11.83 -5.13 6.89
C THR A 139 13.26 -5.29 6.38
N TYR A 140 13.95 -6.36 6.80
CA TYR A 140 15.32 -6.66 6.43
C TYR A 140 15.52 -8.16 6.24
N ILE A 141 16.47 -8.52 5.37
CA ILE A 141 16.96 -9.89 5.21
C ILE A 141 18.49 -9.87 5.23
N GLN A 142 19.07 -10.89 5.85
CA GLN A 142 20.49 -11.21 5.80
C GLN A 142 20.67 -12.48 4.99
N TYR A 143 21.54 -12.43 3.98
CA TYR A 143 21.83 -13.59 3.14
C TYR A 143 23.12 -14.27 3.56
N ASP A 144 23.08 -15.61 3.61
CA ASP A 144 24.29 -16.42 3.71
C ASP A 144 25.02 -16.42 2.36
N LEU A 145 26.10 -15.64 2.29
CA LEU A 145 26.94 -15.57 1.11
C LEU A 145 27.73 -16.85 0.85
N GLY A 146 28.02 -17.64 1.88
CA GLY A 146 28.70 -18.93 1.73
C GLY A 146 27.85 -19.88 0.91
N GLU A 147 26.60 -20.10 1.35
CA GLU A 147 25.63 -20.93 0.64
C GLU A 147 25.40 -20.44 -0.79
N LEU A 148 25.19 -19.13 -0.97
CA LEU A 148 24.97 -18.52 -2.28
C LEU A 148 26.15 -18.75 -3.25
N PHE A 149 27.38 -18.72 -2.75
CA PHE A 149 28.58 -18.89 -3.58
C PHE A 149 28.98 -20.35 -3.81
N GLU A 150 28.55 -21.27 -2.96
CA GLU A 150 28.82 -22.70 -3.09
C GLU A 150 27.79 -23.39 -3.97
N ASN A 151 26.51 -23.10 -3.77
CA ASN A 151 25.41 -23.83 -4.39
C ASN A 151 24.66 -23.01 -5.46
N GLY A 152 24.90 -21.69 -5.53
CA GLY A 152 24.10 -20.80 -6.35
C GLY A 152 22.70 -20.59 -5.76
N PHE A 153 21.71 -20.25 -6.58
CA PHE A 153 20.34 -20.05 -6.11
C PHE A 153 19.28 -20.43 -7.14
N HIS A 154 18.08 -20.69 -6.65
CA HIS A 154 16.92 -21.07 -7.45
C HIS A 154 15.89 -19.93 -7.46
N THR A 155 15.36 -19.64 -8.63
CA THR A 155 14.22 -18.72 -8.82
C THR A 155 13.06 -19.48 -9.45
N LYS A 156 11.88 -18.87 -9.42
CA LYS A 156 10.69 -19.41 -10.13
C LYS A 156 10.94 -19.66 -11.63
N ASN A 157 11.86 -18.92 -12.24
CA ASN A 157 12.12 -18.96 -13.67
C ASN A 157 13.38 -19.79 -14.03
N GLY A 158 13.96 -20.50 -13.07
CA GLY A 158 15.14 -21.33 -13.27
C GLY A 158 16.19 -21.19 -12.16
N SER A 159 17.25 -21.97 -12.26
CA SER A 159 18.37 -21.98 -11.32
C SER A 159 19.61 -21.31 -11.90
N ILE A 160 20.36 -20.64 -11.04
CA ILE A 160 21.66 -20.09 -11.38
C ILE A 160 22.72 -20.86 -10.61
N ARG A 161 23.68 -21.43 -11.33
CA ARG A 161 24.82 -22.16 -10.74
C ARG A 161 25.76 -21.21 -9.98
N ALA A 162 26.59 -21.80 -9.12
CA ALA A 162 27.62 -21.10 -8.37
C ALA A 162 28.55 -20.26 -9.28
N PRO A 163 28.91 -19.03 -8.86
CA PRO A 163 29.77 -18.15 -9.64
C PRO A 163 31.25 -18.56 -9.62
N ALA A 164 31.96 -18.23 -10.69
CA ALA A 164 33.42 -18.29 -10.69
C ALA A 164 34.03 -17.30 -9.68
N LYS A 165 35.24 -17.56 -9.20
CA LYS A 165 35.92 -16.75 -8.16
C LYS A 165 35.92 -15.24 -8.46
N HIS A 166 36.15 -14.86 -9.72
CA HIS A 166 36.25 -13.45 -10.14
C HIS A 166 34.88 -12.77 -10.36
N THR A 167 33.77 -13.52 -10.39
CA THR A 167 32.42 -12.97 -10.61
C THR A 167 31.53 -12.98 -9.37
N LYS A 168 32.03 -13.47 -8.22
CA LYS A 168 31.27 -13.58 -6.95
C LYS A 168 30.57 -12.28 -6.53
N LEU A 169 31.25 -11.14 -6.63
CA LEU A 169 30.64 -9.84 -6.30
C LEU A 169 29.44 -9.49 -7.20
N ARG A 170 29.63 -9.56 -8.51
CA ARG A 170 28.59 -9.25 -9.49
C ARG A 170 27.41 -10.21 -9.33
N TYR A 171 27.70 -11.46 -8.99
CA TYR A 171 26.69 -12.48 -8.70
C TYR A 171 25.86 -12.15 -7.46
N ALA A 172 26.50 -11.81 -6.33
CA ALA A 172 25.81 -11.41 -5.11
C ALA A 172 24.95 -10.16 -5.32
N GLY A 173 25.47 -9.16 -6.03
CA GLY A 173 24.72 -7.94 -6.36
C GLY A 173 23.47 -8.22 -7.19
N ASN A 174 23.59 -9.05 -8.24
CA ASN A 174 22.45 -9.43 -9.07
C ASN A 174 21.39 -10.22 -8.30
N TYR A 175 21.84 -11.16 -7.46
CA TYR A 175 20.94 -11.95 -6.61
C TYR A 175 20.15 -11.04 -5.67
N CYS A 176 20.84 -10.19 -4.92
CA CYS A 176 20.18 -9.32 -3.95
C CYS A 176 19.22 -8.33 -4.62
N PHE A 177 19.60 -7.71 -5.74
CA PHE A 177 18.66 -6.85 -6.45
C PHE A 177 17.39 -7.60 -6.89
N SER A 178 17.56 -8.85 -7.35
CA SER A 178 16.45 -9.69 -7.79
C SER A 178 15.54 -10.23 -6.68
N ASP A 179 16.06 -10.35 -5.45
CA ASP A 179 15.31 -10.90 -4.31
C ASP A 179 14.78 -9.80 -3.37
N GLN A 180 15.53 -8.70 -3.20
CA GLN A 180 15.11 -7.51 -2.44
C GLN A 180 13.78 -6.96 -2.98
N SER A 181 13.66 -6.86 -4.31
CA SER A 181 12.42 -6.43 -4.98
C SER A 181 11.19 -7.31 -4.70
N LYS A 182 11.37 -8.50 -4.11
CA LYS A 182 10.31 -9.47 -3.85
C LYS A 182 9.99 -9.67 -2.37
N ARG A 183 10.97 -9.48 -1.48
CA ARG A 183 10.85 -9.96 -0.09
C ARG A 183 11.00 -8.87 0.97
N THR A 184 11.62 -7.74 0.65
CA THR A 184 11.99 -6.75 1.66
C THR A 184 11.62 -5.32 1.31
N THR A 185 11.24 -4.55 2.31
CA THR A 185 10.95 -3.11 2.19
C THR A 185 12.20 -2.24 2.25
N ARG A 186 13.27 -2.73 2.89
CA ARG A 186 14.45 -1.92 3.20
C ARG A 186 15.76 -2.63 2.86
N TRP A 187 16.77 -2.53 3.73
CA TRP A 187 18.15 -2.87 3.43
C TRP A 187 18.39 -4.38 3.41
N THR A 188 19.25 -4.80 2.48
CA THR A 188 19.89 -6.11 2.51
C THR A 188 21.28 -5.95 3.10
N VAL A 189 21.63 -6.80 4.09
CA VAL A 189 22.94 -6.74 4.76
C VAL A 189 23.74 -8.00 4.48
N TYR A 190 25.04 -7.82 4.24
CA TYR A 190 26.01 -8.91 4.02
C TYR A 190 26.97 -9.03 5.20
N PRO A 191 26.87 -10.08 6.03
CA PRO A 191 27.76 -10.23 7.18
C PRO A 191 29.24 -10.46 6.81
N CYS A 192 29.55 -10.97 5.60
CA CYS A 192 30.89 -11.52 5.30
C CYS A 192 31.60 -10.98 4.04
N ILE A 193 31.16 -9.87 3.42
CA ILE A 193 31.78 -9.37 2.17
C ILE A 193 33.26 -8.97 2.34
N ARG A 194 33.69 -8.62 3.57
CA ARG A 194 35.07 -8.20 3.87
C ARG A 194 36.10 -9.33 3.74
N LEU A 195 35.68 -10.60 3.89
CA LEU A 195 36.59 -11.76 3.84
C LEU A 195 37.02 -12.15 2.42
N PHE A 196 36.26 -11.80 1.38
CA PHE A 196 36.49 -12.32 0.02
C PHE A 196 37.39 -11.45 -0.87
N HIS A 197 37.77 -10.24 -0.44
CA HIS A 197 38.57 -9.30 -1.24
C HIS A 197 40.06 -9.24 -0.93
N GLY A 198 40.54 -9.86 0.15
CA GLY A 198 41.92 -9.75 0.59
C GLY A 198 42.69 -11.06 0.51
N LYS A 199 43.33 -11.37 -0.63
CA LYS A 199 44.56 -12.19 -0.60
C LYS A 199 45.74 -11.31 -0.18
N ARG A 200 45.70 -10.80 1.06
CA ARG A 200 46.86 -10.34 1.81
C ARG A 200 46.51 -10.51 3.29
N SER A 201 47.04 -11.59 3.87
CA SER A 201 47.33 -11.77 5.30
C SER A 201 46.49 -10.93 6.26
N THR A 202 45.49 -11.51 6.90
CA THR A 202 45.20 -11.21 8.32
C THR A 202 44.60 -12.45 8.98
N GLN A 203 45.10 -12.71 10.18
CA GLN A 203 44.81 -13.86 11.03
C GLN A 203 43.31 -14.01 11.33
N ASN A 204 42.91 -15.24 11.66
CA ASN A 204 41.60 -15.54 12.24
C ASN A 204 41.32 -14.60 13.42
N LEU A 205 40.33 -13.73 13.26
CA LEU A 205 39.74 -12.93 14.34
C LEU A 205 38.33 -13.46 14.59
N PHE A 206 38.27 -14.69 15.09
CA PHE A 206 37.13 -15.22 15.83
C PHE A 206 37.68 -16.17 16.90
N GLU A 207 38.47 -15.60 17.81
CA GLU A 207 38.43 -16.07 19.19
C GLU A 207 37.21 -15.40 19.84
N THR A 208 36.44 -16.21 20.55
CA THR A 208 35.14 -15.88 21.17
C THR A 208 35.26 -14.72 22.18
N PRO A 209 34.13 -14.13 22.63
CA PRO A 209 33.55 -14.67 23.86
C PRO A 209 32.02 -14.65 23.91
N ASP A 210 31.51 -15.67 24.58
CA ASP A 210 30.29 -15.69 25.35
C ASP A 210 29.99 -14.32 25.99
N HIS A 211 28.91 -13.66 25.59
CA HIS A 211 28.08 -12.74 26.39
C HIS A 211 27.07 -12.03 25.49
N PHE A 212 25.92 -12.66 25.23
CA PHE A 212 24.66 -11.95 24.95
C PHE A 212 23.48 -12.92 25.22
N SER A 213 23.50 -13.57 26.40
CA SER A 213 22.27 -14.11 27.00
C SER A 213 21.84 -13.13 28.09
N GLY A 214 20.92 -12.24 27.75
CA GLY A 214 20.39 -11.30 28.72
C GLY A 214 19.35 -10.42 28.07
N ILE A 215 18.12 -10.52 28.60
CA ILE A 215 16.95 -9.71 28.27
C ILE A 215 16.17 -10.25 27.06
N LEU A 216 15.35 -11.28 27.31
CA LEU A 216 13.97 -11.42 26.84
C LEU A 216 13.38 -12.70 27.47
N HIS A 217 13.15 -12.68 28.78
CA HIS A 217 12.20 -13.58 29.44
C HIS A 217 11.49 -12.79 30.55
N ASN A 218 10.17 -12.96 30.58
CA ASN A 218 9.10 -12.42 31.45
C ASN A 218 8.07 -11.76 30.51
N HIS A 219 6.90 -12.33 30.22
CA HIS A 219 5.95 -13.01 31.10
C HIS A 219 5.02 -13.91 30.25
N GLU A 220 4.74 -15.13 30.72
CA GLU A 220 3.49 -15.84 30.40
C GLU A 220 2.29 -15.15 31.09
N PRO A 221 1.07 -15.45 30.64
CA PRO A 221 0.14 -16.00 31.62
C PRO A 221 -0.66 -17.23 31.11
N ASP A 222 -0.74 -18.19 32.03
CA ASP A 222 -1.75 -19.22 32.33
C ASP A 222 -2.41 -20.06 31.22
#